data_AF-A0ABD0MFG2-F1
#
_entry.id   AF-A0ABD0MFG2-F1
#
_cell.length_a   1.000
_cell.length_b   1.000
_cell.length_c   1.000
_cell.angle_alpha   90.00
_cell.angle_beta   90.00
_cell.angle_gamma   90.00
#
_symmetry.space_group_name_H-M   'P 1'
#
loop_
_entity.id
_entity.type
_entity.pdbx_description
1 polymer ?
#
loop_
_entity_poly.entity_id
_entity_poly.type
_entity_poly.pdbx_seq_one_letter_code
_entity_poly.pdbx_strand_id
1 'polypeptide(L)'
;HDNARPHVARICTKFLKAENIQVLAWPAHSLDMSPIEHVWDALDWRIRQRVPVPANIQQLHTAIEEEWTNIPQATINNLINSM
;
A
#
# COMPACT_ATOMS: atom_id res chain seq x y z
N HIS A 1 7.17 -1.62 -6.66
CA HIS A 1 6.07 -2.60 -6.73
C HIS A 1 6.67 -3.99 -6.60
N ASP A 2 5.90 -4.99 -6.18
CA ASP A 2 6.40 -6.37 -6.16
C ASP A 2 6.66 -6.89 -7.59
N ASN A 3 7.33 -8.04 -7.71
CA ASN A 3 7.59 -8.67 -9.00
C ASN A 3 6.49 -9.67 -9.40
N ALA A 4 5.25 -9.44 -8.98
CA ALA A 4 4.13 -10.28 -9.39
C ALA A 4 4.01 -10.30 -10.93
N ARG A 5 3.59 -11.45 -11.49
CA ARG A 5 3.50 -11.65 -12.95
C ARG A 5 2.76 -10.52 -13.69
N PRO A 6 1.64 -9.96 -13.18
CA PRO A 6 0.98 -8.83 -13.82
C PRO A 6 1.87 -7.57 -13.88
N HIS A 7 2.64 -7.27 -12.83
CA HIS A 7 3.46 -6.05 -12.76
C HIS A 7 4.72 -6.12 -13.64
N VAL A 8 5.25 -7.33 -13.87
CA VAL A 8 6.39 -7.55 -14.77
C VAL A 8 5.98 -7.91 -16.20
N ALA A 9 4.68 -7.89 -16.51
CA ALA A 9 4.18 -8.12 -17.86
C ALA A 9 4.78 -7.11 -18.85
N ARG A 10 4.92 -7.52 -20.12
CA ARG A 10 5.52 -6.69 -21.17
C ARG A 10 4.82 -5.33 -21.34
N ILE A 11 3.50 -5.30 -21.19
CA ILE A 11 2.72 -4.07 -21.30
C ILE A 11 3.04 -3.09 -20.15
N CYS A 12 3.07 -3.59 -18.91
CA CYS A 12 3.41 -2.79 -17.73
C CYS A 12 4.85 -2.28 -17.78
N THR A 13 5.81 -3.15 -18.10
CA THR A 13 7.23 -2.75 -18.20
C THR A 13 7.49 -1.75 -19.33
N LYS A 14 6.78 -1.84 -20.45
CA LYS A 14 6.84 -0.83 -21.52
C LYS A 14 6.29 0.51 -21.06
N PHE A 15 5.14 0.51 -20.37
CA PHE A 15 4.54 1.72 -19.82
C PHE A 15 5.50 2.41 -18.83
N LEU A 16 6.03 1.68 -17.86
CA LEU A 16 6.97 2.22 -16.88
C LEU A 16 8.21 2.85 -17.53
N LYS A 17 8.73 2.22 -18.59
CA LYS A 17 9.84 2.79 -19.38
C LYS A 17 9.46 4.06 -20.13
N ALA A 18 8.26 4.10 -20.72
CA ALA A 18 7.78 5.27 -21.46
C ALA A 18 7.57 6.48 -20.53
N GLU A 19 7.09 6.23 -19.30
CA GLU A 19 6.89 7.24 -18.27
C GLU A 19 8.19 7.59 -17.50
N ASN A 20 9.34 7.04 -17.90
CA ASN A 20 10.64 7.23 -17.22
C ASN A 20 10.60 6.87 -15.72
N ILE A 21 9.77 5.90 -15.33
CA ILE A 21 9.67 5.43 -13.95
C ILE A 21 10.75 4.38 -13.71
N GLN A 22 11.71 4.70 -12.84
CA GLN A 22 12.72 3.76 -12.41
C GLN A 22 12.11 2.71 -11.47
N VAL A 23 12.16 1.45 -11.87
CA VAL A 23 11.76 0.32 -11.03
C VAL A 23 12.95 -0.10 -10.16
N LEU A 24 12.77 -0.05 -8.84
CA LEU A 24 13.77 -0.56 -7.89
C LEU A 24 13.87 -2.08 -7.99
N ALA A 25 15.09 -2.62 -7.93
CA ALA A 25 15.30 -4.05 -7.88
C ALA A 25 14.77 -4.61 -6.56
N TRP A 26 13.72 -5.43 -6.63
CA TRP A 26 13.08 -6.02 -5.45
C TRP A 26 13.36 -7.52 -5.37
N PRO A 27 13.82 -8.08 -4.25
CA PRO A 27 13.97 -9.52 -4.10
C PRO A 27 12.60 -10.21 -4.10
N ALA A 28 12.51 -11.37 -4.77
CA ALA A 28 11.28 -12.15 -4.78
C ALA A 28 10.86 -12.56 -3.35
N HIS A 29 9.56 -12.54 -3.07
CA HIS A 29 8.96 -12.92 -1.77
C HIS A 29 9.26 -11.99 -0.57
N SER A 30 9.75 -10.77 -0.80
CA SER A 30 9.99 -9.79 0.27
C SER A 30 8.77 -8.90 0.50
N LEU A 31 7.66 -9.49 0.94
CA LEU A 31 6.43 -8.77 1.32
C LEU A 31 6.67 -7.88 2.56
N ASP A 32 7.49 -8.38 3.48
CA ASP A 32 7.94 -7.75 4.72
C ASP A 32 8.72 -6.44 4.52
N MET A 33 9.29 -6.23 3.33
CA MET A 33 10.03 -5.02 3.01
C MET A 33 9.19 -3.90 2.39
N SER A 34 7.93 -4.13 2.01
CA SER A 34 7.14 -3.15 1.26
C SER A 34 6.46 -2.15 2.21
N PRO A 35 6.72 -0.83 2.10
CA PRO A 35 6.02 0.18 2.91
C PRO A 35 4.51 0.14 2.74
N ILE A 36 4.06 -0.29 1.56
CA ILE A 36 2.64 -0.38 1.24
C ILE A 36 1.97 -1.44 2.12
N GLU A 37 2.61 -2.59 2.35
CA GLU A 37 2.07 -3.64 3.23
C GLU A 37 2.00 -3.14 4.68
N HIS A 38 3.05 -2.46 5.17
CA HIS A 38 3.05 -1.86 6.52
C HIS A 38 1.95 -0.80 6.70
N VAL A 39 1.67 0.00 5.66
CA VAL A 39 0.57 0.96 5.68
C VAL A 39 -0.78 0.25 5.67
N TRP A 40 -0.95 -0.83 4.90
CA TRP A 40 -2.17 -1.64 4.91
C TRP A 40 -2.43 -2.27 6.28
N ASP A 41 -1.40 -2.81 6.95
CA ASP A 41 -1.53 -3.37 8.30
C ASP A 41 -1.96 -2.31 9.31
N ALA A 42 -1.36 -1.11 9.23
CA ALA A 42 -1.74 0.02 10.09
C ALA A 42 -3.19 0.46 9.84
N LEU A 43 -3.64 0.46 8.58
CA LEU A 43 -5.00 0.80 8.21
C LEU A 43 -6.02 -0.25 8.66
N ASP A 44 -5.74 -1.54 8.46
CA ASP A 44 -6.58 -2.65 8.92
C ASP A 44 -6.75 -2.61 10.45
N TRP A 45 -5.64 -2.38 11.18
CA TRP A 45 -5.68 -2.23 12.63
C TRP A 45 -6.58 -1.07 13.07
N ARG A 46 -6.50 0.09 12.43
CA ARG A 46 -7.35 1.26 12.73
C ARG A 46 -8.83 0.96 12.47
N ILE A 47 -9.15 0.36 11.33
CA ILE A 47 -10.53 0.01 10.96
C ILE A 47 -11.14 -0.96 11.98
N ARG A 48 -10.38 -1.96 12.44
CA ARG A 48 -10.82 -2.93 13.47
C ARG A 48 -11.10 -2.29 14.83
N GLN A 49 -10.48 -1.15 15.14
CA GLN A 49 -10.71 -0.41 16.38
C GLN A 49 -11.91 0.52 16.34
N ARG A 50 -12.52 0.74 15.17
CA ARG A 50 -13.67 1.63 15.05
C ARG A 50 -14.89 1.06 15.77
N VAL A 51 -15.66 1.97 16.36
CA VAL A 51 -16.92 1.66 17.02
C VAL A 51 -18.01 2.60 16.47
N PRO A 52 -19.06 2.08 15.80
CA PRO A 52 -19.26 0.68 15.45
C PRO A 52 -18.26 0.20 14.37
N VAL A 53 -17.98 -1.10 14.37
CA VAL A 53 -17.23 -1.74 13.29
C VAL A 53 -18.06 -1.67 12.00
N PRO A 54 -17.47 -1.34 10.84
CA PRO A 54 -18.18 -1.33 9.57
C PRO A 54 -18.85 -2.68 9.28
N ALA A 55 -20.16 -2.67 9.04
CA ALA A 55 -20.98 -3.87 8.84
C ALA A 55 -21.34 -4.12 7.37
N ASN A 56 -21.04 -3.18 6.47
CA ASN A 56 -21.29 -3.31 5.04
C ASN A 56 -20.21 -2.60 4.21
N ILE A 57 -20.22 -2.86 2.90
CA ILE A 57 -19.22 -2.33 1.95
C ILE A 57 -19.18 -0.80 1.97
N GLN A 58 -20.34 -0.13 2.06
CA GLN A 58 -20.38 1.34 2.06
C GLN A 58 -19.74 1.92 3.32
N GLN A 59 -20.05 1.35 4.49
CA GLN A 59 -19.43 1.75 5.75
C GLN A 59 -17.93 1.45 5.77
N LEU A 60 -17.51 0.33 5.18
CA LEU A 60 -16.10 -0.03 5.09
C LEU A 60 -15.35 0.95 4.18
N HIS A 61 -15.92 1.34 3.04
CA HIS A 61 -15.34 2.33 2.14
C HIS A 61 -15.13 3.66 2.85
N THR A 62 -16.17 4.18 3.51
CA THR A 62 -16.08 5.42 4.28
C THR A 62 -15.04 5.33 5.40
N ALA A 63 -15.00 4.20 6.13
CA ALA A 63 -14.01 3.99 7.18
C ALA A 63 -12.57 3.96 6.64
N ILE A 64 -12.35 3.34 5.48
CA ILE A 64 -11.04 3.31 4.80
C ILE A 64 -10.60 4.73 4.44
N GLU A 65 -11.47 5.54 3.82
CA GLU A 65 -11.15 6.92 3.42
C GLU A 65 -10.82 7.82 4.62
N GLU A 66 -11.60 7.71 5.69
CA GLU A 66 -11.39 8.48 6.92
C GLU A 66 -10.10 8.07 7.62
N GLU A 67 -9.88 6.76 7.84
CA GLU A 67 -8.67 6.29 8.52
C GLU A 67 -7.41 6.55 7.69
N TRP A 68 -7.49 6.44 6.37
CA TRP A 68 -6.39 6.79 5.46
C TRP A 68 -5.97 8.25 5.65
N THR A 69 -6.95 9.16 5.69
CA THR A 69 -6.71 10.60 5.89
C THR A 69 -6.13 10.89 7.29
N ASN A 70 -6.43 10.03 8.27
CA ASN A 70 -5.93 10.15 9.64
C ASN A 70 -4.53 9.57 9.85
N ILE A 71 -3.95 8.86 8.87
CA ILE A 71 -2.56 8.39 8.96
C ILE A 71 -1.62 9.59 8.73
N PRO A 72 -0.79 9.97 9.72
CA PRO A 72 0.14 11.07 9.53
C PRO A 72 1.16 10.75 8.44
N GLN A 73 1.46 11.73 7.57
CA GLN A 73 2.50 11.58 6.54
C GLN A 73 3.87 11.20 7.13
N ALA A 74 4.16 11.63 8.36
CA ALA A 74 5.37 11.25 9.08
C ALA A 74 5.47 9.72 9.28
N THR A 75 4.36 9.02 9.51
CA THR A 75 4.33 7.56 9.63
C THR A 75 4.73 6.92 8.31
N ILE A 76 4.19 7.39 7.19
CA ILE A 76 4.53 6.88 5.84
C ILE A 76 6.01 7.14 5.54
N ASN A 77 6.49 8.35 5.82
CA ASN A 77 7.89 8.72 5.59
C ASN A 77 8.85 7.86 6.42
N ASN A 78 8.51 7.58 7.69
CA ASN A 78 9.32 6.73 8.55
C ASN A 78 9.39 5.28 8.02
N LEU A 79 8.28 4.74 7.52
CA LEU A 79 8.26 3.41 6.89
C LEU A 79 9.17 3.37 5.66
N ILE A 80 9.09 4.37 4.78
CA ILE A 80 9.95 4.49 3.60
C ILE A 80 11.43 4.58 4.00
N ASN A 81 11.76 5.38 5.01
CA ASN A 81 13.13 5.58 5.47
C ASN A 81 13.71 4.40 6.26
N SER A 82 12.86 3.47 6.73
CA SER A 82 13.28 2.29 7.50
C SER A 82 13.64 1.07 6.66
N MET A 83 13.46 1.16 5.34
CA MET A 83 13.85 0.16 4.36
C MET A 83 15.32 0.30 3.93
#